data_AF-A0A6B9XKI4-F1
#
_entry.id   AF-A0A6B9XKI4-F1
#
_cell.length_a   1.000
_cell.length_b   1.000
_cell.length_c   1.000
_cell.angle_alpha   90.00
_cell.angle_beta   90.00
_cell.angle_gamma   90.00
#
_symmetry.space_group_name_H-M   'P 1'
#
loop_
_entity.id
_entity.type
_entity.pdbx_description
1 polymer ?
#
loop_
_entity_poly.entity_id
_entity_poly.type
_entity_poly.pdbx_seq_one_letter_code
_entity_poly.pdbx_strand_id
1 'polypeptide(L)' 'LFTDDIYSTVEKMRAQGIAFLDTPDAYFEVIDQRVPDHGEDVPRLARNKILIDADPETKQRKLLQIFTQNAFGPI' A
#
# COMPACT_ATOMS: atom_id res chain seq x y z
N LEU A 1 3.18 6.60 -10.84
CA LEU A 1 4.54 6.02 -10.98
C LEU A 1 4.41 4.52 -10.78
N PHE A 2 5.17 3.72 -11.54
CA PHE A 2 5.24 2.26 -11.36
C PHE A 2 6.62 1.88 -10.82
N THR A 3 6.69 0.79 -10.06
CA THR A 3 7.93 0.26 -9.47
C THR A 3 7.80 -1.25 -9.30
N ASP A 4 8.90 -1.97 -9.47
CA ASP A 4 8.97 -3.41 -9.23
C ASP A 4 9.16 -3.75 -7.73
N ASP A 5 9.53 -2.75 -6.91
CA ASP A 5 9.66 -2.89 -5.46
C ASP A 5 9.05 -1.68 -4.74
N ILE A 6 7.74 -1.76 -4.51
CA ILE A 6 6.99 -0.68 -3.86
C ILE A 6 7.44 -0.43 -2.43
N TYR A 7 7.86 -1.46 -1.70
CA TYR A 7 8.26 -1.31 -0.30
C TYR A 7 9.52 -0.46 -0.19
N SER A 8 10.59 -0.86 -0.87
CA SER A 8 11.84 -0.11 -0.85
C SER A 8 11.68 1.29 -1.45
N THR A 9 10.79 1.44 -2.44
CA THR A 9 10.47 2.75 -3.03
C THR A 9 9.82 3.68 -2.00
N VAL A 10 8.77 3.22 -1.31
CA VAL A 10 8.04 4.00 -0.30
C VAL A 10 8.94 4.32 0.89
N GLU A 11 9.76 3.37 1.35
CA GLU A 11 10.69 3.56 2.45
C GLU A 11 11.72 4.65 2.13
N LYS A 12 12.28 4.65 0.91
CA LYS A 12 13.19 5.71 0.43
C LYS A 12 12.49 7.06 0.32
N MET A 13 11.27 7.10 -0.21
CA MET A 13 10.49 8.33 -0.31
C MET A 13 10.18 8.94 1.06
N ARG A 14 9.81 8.11 2.04
CA ARG A 14 9.60 8.54 3.43
C ARG A 14 10.90 9.06 4.06
N ALA A 15 12.03 8.39 3.83
CA ALA A 15 13.34 8.87 4.30
C ALA A 15 13.72 10.23 3.68
N GLN A 16 13.19 10.56 2.50
CA GLN A 16 13.35 11.85 1.83
C GLN A 16 12.29 12.89 2.26
N GLY A 17 11.44 12.58 3.23
CA GLY A 17 10.44 13.50 3.78
C GLY A 17 9.12 13.57 3.00
N ILE A 18 8.88 12.65 2.06
CA ILE A 18 7.60 12.60 1.34
C ILE A 18 6.51 12.06 2.28
N ALA A 19 5.45 12.86 2.45
CA ALA A 19 4.29 12.49 3.25
C ALA A 19 3.27 11.69 2.42
N PHE A 20 2.72 10.65 3.02
CA PHE A 20 1.68 9.79 2.44
C PHE A 20 0.38 9.92 3.22
N LEU A 21 -0.73 9.60 2.54
CA LEU A 21 -2.01 9.43 3.20
C LEU A 21 -1.90 8.32 4.26
N ASP A 22 -2.65 8.48 5.33
CA ASP A 22 -2.73 7.48 6.39
C ASP A 22 -3.89 6.51 6.11
N THR A 23 -3.81 5.31 6.69
CA THR A 23 -4.84 4.28 6.58
C THR A 23 -4.99 3.59 7.95
N PRO A 24 -6.22 3.47 8.48
CA PRO A 24 -6.45 2.83 9.77
C PRO A 24 -5.91 1.41 9.83
N ASP A 25 -5.40 0.99 10.99
CA ASP A 25 -4.81 -0.34 11.17
C ASP A 25 -5.83 -1.48 10.93
N ALA A 26 -7.10 -1.22 11.24
CA ALA A 26 -8.22 -2.13 10.97
C ALA A 26 -8.34 -2.55 9.48
N TYR A 27 -7.83 -1.75 8.55
CA TYR A 27 -7.76 -2.16 7.14
C TYR A 27 -6.84 -3.37 6.94
N PHE A 28 -5.70 -3.40 7.64
CA PHE A 28 -4.68 -4.43 7.50
C PHE A 28 -5.05 -5.72 8.24
N GLU A 29 -5.80 -5.62 9.34
CA GLU A 29 -6.30 -6.76 10.13
C GLU A 29 -7.18 -7.73 9.33
N VAL A 30 -7.82 -7.25 8.26
CA VAL A 30 -8.75 -8.04 7.43
C VAL A 30 -8.19 -8.43 6.07
N ILE A 31 -6.92 -8.14 5.77
CA ILE A 31 -6.32 -8.43 4.45
C ILE A 31 -6.36 -9.92 4.13
N ASP A 32 -5.96 -10.78 5.07
CA ASP A 32 -5.95 -12.24 4.87
C ASP A 32 -7.34 -12.80 4.49
N GLN A 33 -8.41 -12.19 5.02
CA GLN A 33 -9.78 -12.59 4.75
C GLN A 33 -10.26 -12.10 3.38
N ARG A 34 -9.88 -10.88 3.01
CA ARG A 34 -10.30 -10.25 1.73
C ARG A 34 -9.54 -10.83 0.55
N VAL A 35 -8.23 -11.02 0.72
CA VAL A 35 -7.29 -11.48 -0.29
C VAL A 35 -6.53 -12.69 0.25
N PRO A 36 -7.17 -13.87 0.34
CA PRO A 36 -6.47 -15.08 0.78
C PRO A 36 -5.29 -15.39 -0.16
N ASP A 37 -4.26 -16.03 0.40
CA ASP A 37 -3.05 -16.44 -0.33
C ASP A 37 -2.31 -15.28 -1.03
N HIS A 38 -2.40 -14.07 -0.46
CA HIS A 38 -1.77 -12.89 -1.04
C HIS A 38 -0.24 -12.91 -0.98
N GLY A 39 0.38 -13.64 -0.05
CA GLY A 39 1.84 -13.84 -0.01
C GLY A 39 2.68 -12.58 0.30
N GLU A 40 2.02 -11.50 0.70
CA GLU A 40 2.67 -10.24 1.10
C GLU A 40 2.96 -10.21 2.61
N ASP A 41 3.88 -9.35 3.03
CA ASP A 41 4.17 -9.09 4.44
C ASP A 41 3.18 -8.04 4.99
N VAL A 42 2.07 -8.50 5.59
CA VAL A 42 1.02 -7.62 6.16
C VAL A 42 1.59 -6.62 7.17
N PRO A 43 2.45 -7.00 8.13
CA PRO A 43 3.13 -6.03 8.98
C PRO A 43 3.87 -4.93 8.21
N ARG A 44 4.58 -5.27 7.13
CA ARG A 44 5.30 -4.29 6.30
C ARG A 44 4.36 -3.42 5.47
N LEU A 45 3.23 -3.97 4.99
CA LEU A 45 2.16 -3.20 4.36
C LEU A 45 1.59 -2.17 5.34
N ALA A 46 1.24 -2.59 6.56
CA ALA A 46 0.68 -1.74 7.60
C ALA A 46 1.64 -0.62 8.02
N ARG A 47 2.92 -0.95 8.25
CA ARG A 47 3.96 0.02 8.58
C ARG A 47 4.10 1.10 7.51
N ASN A 48 4.02 0.71 6.24
CA ASN A 48 4.20 1.64 5.13
C ASN A 48 2.90 2.26 4.64
N LYS A 49 1.74 1.82 5.15
CA LYS A 49 0.39 2.19 4.71
C LYS A 49 0.14 1.88 3.22
N ILE A 50 0.69 0.75 2.75
CA ILE A 50 0.53 0.28 1.37
C ILE A 50 -0.74 -0.57 1.27
N LEU A 51 -1.65 -0.18 0.39
CA LEU A 51 -2.90 -0.87 0.14
C LEU A 51 -2.69 -2.04 -0.82
N ILE A 52 -3.47 -3.11 -0.63
CA ILE A 52 -3.54 -4.25 -1.53
C ILE A 52 -4.95 -4.42 -2.05
N ASP A 53 -5.06 -4.73 -3.35
CA ASP A 53 -6.27 -5.22 -3.97
C ASP A 53 -5.96 -6.44 -4.84
N ALA A 54 -6.97 -7.25 -5.13
CA ALA A 54 -6.83 -8.40 -6.01
C ALA A 54 -7.99 -8.47 -7.00
N ASP A 55 -7.68 -9.02 -8.17
CA ASP A 55 -8.65 -9.23 -9.24
C ASP A 55 -9.86 -10.04 -8.72
N PRO A 56 -11.10 -9.56 -8.94
CA PRO A 56 -12.29 -10.17 -8.37
C PRO A 56 -12.67 -11.53 -8.99
N GLU A 57 -12.25 -11.80 -10.23
CA GLU A 57 -12.56 -13.07 -10.91
C GLU A 57 -11.55 -14.16 -10.54
N THR A 58 -10.27 -13.83 -10.50
CA THR A 58 -9.20 -14.83 -10.37
C THR A 58 -8.45 -14.77 -9.05
N LYS A 59 -8.45 -13.63 -8.37
CA LYS A 59 -7.60 -13.30 -7.21
C LYS A 59 -6.10 -13.53 -7.41
N GLN A 60 -5.66 -13.78 -8.65
CA GLN A 60 -4.25 -14.08 -8.95
C GLN A 60 -3.43 -12.83 -9.23
N ARG A 61 -4.07 -11.81 -9.82
CA ARG A 61 -3.43 -10.51 -10.05
C ARG A 61 -3.69 -9.60 -8.87
N LYS A 62 -2.61 -9.05 -8.33
CA LYS A 62 -2.62 -8.18 -7.16
C LYS A 62 -2.14 -6.79 -7.57
N LEU A 63 -2.68 -5.79 -6.91
CA LEU A 63 -2.26 -4.40 -7.06
C LEU A 63 -1.85 -3.87 -5.69
N LEU A 64 -0.59 -3.43 -5.59
CA LEU A 64 -0.09 -2.69 -4.43
C LEU A 64 -0.03 -1.20 -4.77
N GLN A 65 -0.54 -0.36 -3.88
CA GLN A 65 -0.62 1.08 -4.13
C GLN A 65 -0.58 1.91 -2.85
N ILE A 66 -0.18 3.18 -2.98
CA ILE A 66 -0.22 4.19 -1.91
C ILE A 66 -0.29 5.59 -2.53
N PHE A 67 -0.87 6.54 -1.80
CA PHE A 67 -1.05 7.92 -2.25
C PHE A 67 -0.28 8.90 -1.37
N THR A 68 0.38 9.87 -1.97
CA THR A 68 1.01 10.98 -1.24
C THR A 68 -0.07 11.92 -0.69
N GLN A 69 0.25 12.68 0.36
CA GLN A 69 -0.57 13.84 0.72
C GLN A 69 -0.56 14.87 -0.43
N ASN A 70 -1.51 15.80 -0.41
CA ASN A 70 -1.58 16.88 -1.39
C ASN A 70 -0.28 17.69 -1.36
N ALA A 71 0.54 17.56 -2.41
CA ALA A 71 1.81 18.28 -2.53
C ALA A 71 1.62 19.75 -2.93
N PHE A 72 0.45 20.09 -3.48
CA PHE A 72 0.04 21.44 -3.85
C PHE A 72 -1.34 21.69 -3.22
N GLY A 73 -1.48 22.79 -2.46
CA GLY A 73 -2.71 23.14 -1.74
C GLY A 73 -3.90 23.45 -2.66
N PRO A 74 -5.14 23.54 -2.12
CA PRO A 74 -6.30 23.89 -2.92
C PRO A 74 -6.07 25.25 -3.59
N ILE A 75 -6.41 25.31 -4.88
CA ILE A 75 -6.49 26.56 -5.66
C ILE A 75 -7.63 27.42 -5.11
#